data_AF-A0A9C8TZL7-F1
#
_entry.id   AF-A0A9C8TZL7-F1
#
_cell.length_a   1.000
_cell.length_b   1.000
_cell.length_c   1.000
_cell.angle_alpha   90.00
_cell.angle_beta   90.00
_cell.angle_gamma   90.00
#
_symmetry.space_group_name_H-M   'P 1'
#
loop_
_entity.id
_entity.type
_entity.pdbx_description
1 polymer ?
#
loop_
_entity_poly.entity_id
_entity_poly.type
_entity_poly.pdbx_seq_one_letter_code
_entity_poly.pdbx_strand_id
1 'polypeptide(L)'
;MPKTVSSIVATLLLTLSTYAHSNTNAAEAAALAWLEAIDNGLYEQAWESSSPLLQIPLSPSMLERTIGAARRDFGPVEARQRVRVTSERSMPGAPYGDYMIFTFQTRFANHARRIETVTPHLDGDAWRVSGYYVQ
;
A
#
# COMPACT_ATOMS: atom_id res chain seq x y z
N MET A 1 19.01 35.25 48.87
CA MET A 1 19.40 33.84 48.65
C MET A 1 18.79 33.01 49.78
N PRO A 2 18.46 31.72 49.57
CA PRO A 2 18.43 30.94 48.31
C PRO A 2 17.16 31.32 47.47
N LYS A 3 16.46 30.53 46.64
CA LYS A 3 16.59 29.14 46.13
C LYS A 3 15.97 29.01 44.70
N THR A 4 15.91 27.78 44.21
CA THR A 4 15.25 27.15 43.04
C THR A 4 13.80 27.59 42.76
N VAL A 5 13.29 27.73 41.51
CA VAL A 5 13.39 26.92 40.27
C VAL A 5 12.45 25.70 40.22
N SER A 6 11.58 25.67 39.19
CA SER A 6 11.18 24.45 38.44
C SER A 6 10.49 24.83 37.12
N SER A 7 11.06 24.38 36.00
CA SER A 7 10.41 24.41 34.68
C SER A 7 9.80 23.04 34.41
N ILE A 8 8.56 22.96 33.91
CA ILE A 8 7.94 21.68 33.52
C ILE A 8 7.66 21.66 32.01
N VAL A 9 8.63 21.08 31.31
CA VAL A 9 8.58 20.31 30.06
C VAL A 9 7.18 20.19 29.40
N ALA A 10 7.04 20.76 28.20
CA ALA A 10 5.88 20.56 27.32
C ALA A 10 6.23 19.59 26.17
N THR A 11 6.30 18.28 26.45
CA THR A 11 6.75 17.26 25.48
C THR A 11 5.81 16.04 25.43
N LEU A 12 4.62 16.20 24.84
CA LEU A 12 3.67 15.08 24.62
C LEU A 12 2.90 15.14 23.29
N LEU A 13 3.40 15.88 22.29
CA LEU A 13 2.76 16.02 20.97
C LEU A 13 3.63 15.58 19.78
N LEU A 14 4.88 15.16 20.01
CA LEU A 14 5.82 14.79 18.94
C LEU A 14 5.75 13.31 18.52
N THR A 15 5.16 12.43 19.34
CA THR A 15 5.16 10.98 19.10
C THR A 15 4.03 10.50 18.17
N LEU A 16 2.84 11.09 18.26
CA LEU A 16 1.69 10.68 17.44
C LEU A 16 1.97 10.82 15.94
N SER A 17 2.64 11.91 15.55
CA SER A 17 3.03 12.17 14.16
C SER A 17 4.03 11.16 13.61
N THR A 18 4.97 10.66 14.43
CA THR A 18 5.97 9.68 13.97
C THR A 18 5.38 8.28 13.83
N TYR A 19 4.47 7.85 14.71
CA TYR A 19 3.75 6.57 14.57
C TYR A 19 2.87 6.53 13.31
N ALA A 20 2.14 7.60 13.01
CA ALA A 20 1.32 7.68 11.79
C ALA A 20 2.18 7.65 10.51
N HIS A 21 3.30 8.39 10.51
CA HIS A 21 4.23 8.40 9.37
C HIS A 21 4.95 7.06 9.18
N SER A 22 5.37 6.40 10.27
CA SER A 22 6.01 5.08 10.23
C SER A 22 5.09 4.01 9.63
N ASN A 23 3.82 3.97 10.04
CA ASN A 23 2.82 3.06 9.46
C ASN A 23 2.57 3.34 7.98
N THR A 24 2.51 4.61 7.58
CA THR A 24 2.36 5.00 6.17
C THR A 24 3.51 4.46 5.32
N ASN A 25 4.75 4.59 5.80
CA ASN A 25 5.94 4.15 5.06
C ASN A 25 6.04 2.61 5.00
N ALA A 26 5.66 1.89 6.07
CA ALA A 26 5.60 0.43 6.08
C ALA A 26 4.53 -0.11 5.10
N ALA A 27 3.36 0.52 5.05
CA ALA A 27 2.31 0.18 4.09
C ALA A 27 2.74 0.47 2.64
N GLU A 28 3.44 1.59 2.39
CA GLU A 28 3.93 1.92 1.05
C GLU A 28 5.00 0.92 0.58
N ALA A 29 5.90 0.50 1.47
CA ALA A 29 6.90 -0.53 1.16
C ALA A 29 6.25 -1.87 0.77
N ALA A 30 5.19 -2.29 1.49
CA ALA A 30 4.42 -3.48 1.14
C ALA A 30 3.70 -3.34 -0.21
N ALA A 31 3.10 -2.18 -0.50
CA ALA A 31 2.48 -1.91 -1.80
C ALA A 31 3.49 -1.94 -2.96
N LEU A 32 4.68 -1.36 -2.76
CA LEU A 32 5.73 -1.29 -3.78
C LEU A 32 6.38 -2.65 -4.03
N ALA A 33 6.69 -3.43 -2.99
CA ALA A 33 7.25 -4.77 -3.15
C ALA A 33 6.27 -5.73 -3.84
N TRP A 34 4.98 -5.63 -3.53
CA TRP A 34 3.94 -6.38 -4.23
C TRP A 34 3.83 -5.98 -5.71
N LEU A 35 3.85 -4.67 -6.00
CA LEU A 35 3.86 -4.17 -7.38
C LEU A 35 5.11 -4.61 -8.15
N GLU A 36 6.28 -4.62 -7.51
CA GLU A 36 7.53 -5.09 -8.11
C GLU A 36 7.48 -6.58 -8.44
N ALA A 37 6.91 -7.42 -7.57
CA ALA A 37 6.66 -8.83 -7.87
C ALA A 37 5.74 -8.99 -9.09
N ILE A 38 4.63 -8.23 -9.15
CA ILE A 38 3.72 -8.22 -10.30
C ILE A 38 4.41 -7.72 -11.59
N ASP A 39 5.22 -6.66 -11.51
CA ASP A 39 5.92 -6.08 -12.66
C ASP A 39 6.99 -7.04 -13.22
N ASN A 40 7.57 -7.91 -12.38
CA ASN A 40 8.48 -8.98 -12.78
C ASN A 40 7.77 -10.31 -13.14
N GLY A 41 6.42 -10.35 -13.12
CA GLY A 41 5.64 -11.55 -13.42
C GLY A 41 5.61 -12.61 -12.32
N LEU A 42 6.07 -12.29 -11.11
CA LEU A 42 6.13 -13.17 -9.94
C LEU A 42 4.77 -13.20 -9.21
N TYR A 43 3.70 -13.54 -9.94
CA TYR A 43 2.32 -13.49 -9.46
C TYR A 43 2.05 -14.38 -8.24
N GLU A 44 2.75 -15.50 -8.11
CA GLU A 44 2.65 -16.39 -6.94
C GLU A 44 3.23 -15.72 -5.69
N GLN A 45 4.42 -15.13 -5.76
CA GLN A 45 5.02 -14.36 -4.66
C GLN A 45 4.18 -13.13 -4.28
N ALA A 46 3.62 -12.44 -5.27
CA ALA A 46 2.66 -11.35 -5.03
C ALA A 46 1.41 -11.86 -4.31
N TRP A 47 0.89 -13.03 -4.69
CA TRP A 47 -0.25 -13.66 -4.02
C TRP A 47 0.08 -14.08 -2.58
N GLU A 48 1.20 -14.74 -2.31
CA GLU A 48 1.63 -15.16 -0.95
C GLU A 48 1.86 -13.98 0.02
N SER A 49 2.34 -12.86 -0.50
CA SER A 49 2.53 -11.59 0.24
C SER A 49 1.26 -10.75 0.39
N SER A 50 0.15 -11.15 -0.25
CA SER A 50 -1.14 -10.48 -0.12
C SER A 50 -1.85 -10.79 1.20
N SER A 51 -2.92 -10.05 1.49
CA SER A 51 -3.83 -10.30 2.62
C SER A 51 -4.82 -11.42 2.27
N PRO A 52 -5.38 -12.15 3.25
CA PRO A 52 -6.50 -13.08 3.05
C PRO A 52 -7.67 -12.47 2.26
N LEU A 53 -7.90 -11.15 2.36
CA LEU A 53 -8.91 -10.41 1.59
C LEU A 53 -8.73 -10.52 0.06
N LEU A 54 -7.49 -10.69 -0.41
CA LEU A 54 -7.16 -10.95 -1.82
C LEU A 54 -7.01 -12.46 -2.09
N GLN A 55 -6.41 -13.21 -1.17
CA GLN A 55 -6.11 -14.64 -1.34
C GLN A 55 -7.34 -15.55 -1.33
N ILE A 56 -8.42 -15.17 -0.64
CA ILE A 56 -9.66 -15.96 -0.61
C ILE A 56 -10.43 -15.89 -1.94
N PRO A 57 -10.68 -14.71 -2.56
CA PRO A 57 -11.40 -14.63 -3.83
C PRO A 57 -10.56 -14.98 -5.08
N LEU A 58 -9.22 -14.90 -5.01
CA LEU A 58 -8.33 -15.14 -6.14
C LEU A 58 -7.30 -16.22 -5.78
N SER A 59 -7.07 -17.21 -6.66
CA SER A 59 -5.86 -18.03 -6.62
C SER A 59 -4.69 -17.33 -7.36
N PRO A 60 -3.42 -17.77 -7.22
CA PRO A 60 -2.30 -17.17 -7.95
C PRO A 60 -2.54 -16.99 -9.45
N SER A 61 -3.10 -18.02 -10.11
CA SER A 61 -3.39 -17.94 -11.55
C SER A 61 -4.66 -17.13 -11.88
N MET A 62 -5.58 -16.92 -10.92
CA MET A 62 -6.66 -15.92 -11.09
C MET A 62 -6.11 -14.49 -10.96
N LEU A 63 -5.15 -14.25 -10.06
CA LEU A 63 -4.47 -12.97 -9.93
C LEU A 63 -3.69 -12.61 -11.20
N GLU A 64 -2.87 -13.54 -11.69
CA GLU A 64 -2.17 -13.46 -12.99
C GLU A 64 -3.13 -13.13 -14.14
N ARG A 65 -4.18 -13.94 -14.36
CA ARG A 65 -5.13 -13.72 -15.46
C ARG A 65 -5.84 -12.38 -15.36
N THR A 66 -6.19 -11.94 -14.15
CA THR A 66 -6.91 -10.67 -13.94
C THR A 66 -6.01 -9.48 -14.24
N ILE A 67 -4.79 -9.45 -13.68
CA ILE A 67 -3.85 -8.34 -13.86
C ILE A 67 -3.28 -8.34 -15.30
N GLY A 68 -2.94 -9.50 -15.84
CA GLY A 68 -2.48 -9.66 -17.22
C GLY A 68 -3.55 -9.27 -18.25
N ALA A 69 -4.83 -9.46 -17.96
CA ALA A 69 -5.91 -8.93 -18.79
C ALA A 69 -6.05 -7.40 -18.68
N ALA A 70 -5.95 -6.84 -17.47
CA ALA A 70 -6.05 -5.40 -17.23
C ALA A 70 -4.87 -4.59 -17.78
N ARG A 71 -3.66 -5.16 -17.77
CA ARG A 71 -2.41 -4.52 -18.22
C ARG A 71 -1.96 -4.93 -19.63
N ARG A 72 -2.67 -5.81 -20.33
CA ARG A 72 -2.21 -6.52 -21.55
C ARG A 72 -1.41 -5.66 -22.51
N ASP A 73 -1.97 -4.52 -22.89
CA ASP A 73 -1.43 -3.67 -23.96
C ASP A 73 -0.47 -2.60 -23.44
N PHE A 74 -0.26 -2.48 -22.12
CA PHE A 74 0.50 -1.40 -21.49
C PHE A 74 2.02 -1.50 -21.71
N GLY A 75 2.55 -2.72 -21.85
CA GLY A 75 3.98 -2.96 -21.86
C GLY A 75 4.61 -2.89 -20.45
N PRO A 76 5.94 -2.91 -20.32
CA PRO A 76 6.63 -2.82 -19.03
C PRO A 76 6.46 -1.44 -18.38
N VAL A 77 6.61 -1.40 -17.05
CA VAL A 77 6.66 -0.16 -16.26
C VAL A 77 8.00 0.54 -16.48
N GLU A 78 7.95 1.84 -16.79
CA GLU A 78 9.13 2.68 -16.96
C GLU A 78 9.34 3.69 -15.83
N ALA A 79 8.26 4.06 -15.12
CA ALA A 79 8.30 4.91 -13.92
C ALA A 79 6.99 4.79 -13.14
N ARG A 80 7.06 4.88 -11.80
CA ARG A 80 5.91 4.92 -10.90
C ARG A 80 6.11 6.00 -9.85
N GLN A 81 5.10 6.83 -9.60
CA GLN A 81 5.15 7.92 -8.62
C GLN A 81 3.90 7.94 -7.75
N ARG A 82 4.03 7.93 -6.42
CA ARG A 82 2.88 8.13 -5.51
C ARG A 82 2.35 9.55 -5.69
N VAL A 83 1.05 9.66 -6.01
CA VAL A 83 0.32 10.94 -6.12
C VAL A 83 -0.68 11.17 -5.00
N ARG A 84 -1.09 10.11 -4.27
CA ARG A 84 -1.91 10.20 -3.05
C ARG A 84 -1.65 9.02 -2.12
N VAL A 85 -1.81 9.25 -0.83
CA VAL A 85 -2.15 8.21 0.16
C VAL A 85 -3.38 8.67 0.95
N THR A 86 -4.27 7.75 1.29
CA THR A 86 -5.42 7.98 2.18
C THR A 86 -5.43 6.87 3.23
N SER A 87 -5.70 7.19 4.49
CA SER A 87 -5.89 6.18 5.54
C SER A 87 -7.38 6.01 5.80
N GLU A 88 -7.87 4.77 5.82
CA GLU A 88 -9.27 4.43 6.09
C GLU A 88 -9.36 3.32 7.13
N ARG A 89 -10.46 3.28 7.90
CA ARG A 89 -10.73 2.21 8.88
C ARG A 89 -11.90 1.29 8.51
N SER A 90 -12.63 1.63 7.44
CA SER A 90 -13.77 0.88 6.94
C SER A 90 -13.79 0.97 5.42
N MET A 91 -13.94 -0.18 4.76
CA MET A 91 -13.94 -0.29 3.30
C MET A 91 -15.18 -1.09 2.86
N PRO A 92 -15.84 -0.74 1.73
CA PRO A 92 -17.03 -1.45 1.27
C PRO A 92 -16.78 -2.96 1.08
N GLY A 93 -17.51 -3.78 1.83
CA GLY A 93 -17.43 -5.24 1.74
C GLY A 93 -16.24 -5.90 2.46
N ALA A 94 -15.41 -5.13 3.18
CA ALA A 94 -14.25 -5.65 3.92
C ALA A 94 -14.39 -5.44 5.45
N PRO A 95 -13.63 -6.17 6.29
CA PRO A 95 -13.63 -5.99 7.75
C PRO A 95 -13.23 -4.59 8.19
N TYR A 96 -13.65 -4.20 9.41
CA TYR A 96 -13.11 -3.01 10.07
C TYR A 96 -11.67 -3.28 10.54
N GLY A 97 -10.77 -2.35 10.27
CA GLY A 97 -9.33 -2.48 10.52
C GLY A 97 -8.58 -1.41 9.73
N ASP A 98 -7.26 -1.33 9.88
CA ASP A 98 -6.49 -0.23 9.29
C ASP A 98 -6.12 -0.52 7.83
N TYR A 99 -6.41 0.44 6.94
CA TYR A 99 -6.12 0.39 5.51
C TYR A 99 -5.35 1.65 5.08
N MET A 100 -4.45 1.48 4.11
CA MET A 100 -3.82 2.57 3.39
C MET A 100 -4.13 2.44 1.90
N ILE A 101 -4.68 3.48 1.29
CA ILE A 101 -5.03 3.51 -0.13
C ILE A 101 -3.99 4.37 -0.85
N PHE A 102 -3.04 3.73 -1.52
CA PHE A 102 -2.03 4.40 -2.32
C PHE A 102 -2.51 4.58 -3.76
N THR A 103 -2.47 5.81 -4.24
CA THR A 103 -2.66 6.11 -5.67
C THR A 103 -1.30 6.43 -6.28
N PHE A 104 -0.90 5.68 -7.29
CA PHE A 104 0.28 5.93 -8.09
C PHE A 104 -0.11 6.41 -9.50
N GLN A 105 0.64 7.35 -10.03
CA GLN A 105 0.68 7.59 -11.47
C GLN A 105 1.84 6.77 -12.05
N THR A 106 1.53 5.89 -12.98
CA THR A 106 2.48 4.95 -13.58
C THR A 106 2.59 5.21 -15.08
N ARG A 107 3.83 5.24 -15.55
CA ARG A 107 4.20 5.32 -16.97
C ARG A 107 4.59 3.93 -17.42
N PHE A 108 3.79 3.34 -18.31
CA PHE A 108 4.10 2.09 -18.99
C PHE A 108 4.54 2.41 -20.43
N ALA A 109 5.39 1.56 -21.02
CA ALA A 109 6.05 1.85 -22.31
C ALA A 109 5.09 2.19 -23.48
N ASN A 110 3.93 1.53 -23.54
CA ASN A 110 2.91 1.81 -24.56
C ASN A 110 1.84 2.81 -24.08
N HIS A 111 1.77 3.07 -22.77
CA HIS A 111 0.71 3.84 -22.13
C HIS A 111 1.28 4.79 -21.06
N ALA A 112 1.64 5.99 -21.51
CA ALA A 112 2.46 6.95 -20.75
C ALA A 112 1.85 7.48 -19.44
N ARG A 113 0.54 7.26 -19.20
CA ARG A 113 -0.15 7.70 -17.98
C ARG A 113 -1.30 6.75 -17.63
N ARG A 114 -1.09 5.91 -16.63
CA ARG A 114 -2.10 5.08 -15.95
C ARG A 114 -2.17 5.45 -14.47
N ILE A 115 -3.31 5.18 -13.85
CA ILE A 115 -3.53 5.35 -12.41
C ILE A 115 -3.66 3.96 -11.78
N GLU A 116 -2.69 3.60 -10.95
CA GLU A 116 -2.73 2.40 -10.14
C GLU A 116 -3.21 2.75 -8.73
N THR A 117 -4.10 1.94 -8.17
CA THR A 117 -4.53 2.03 -6.77
C THR A 117 -4.22 0.72 -6.09
N VAL A 118 -3.41 0.78 -5.02
CA VAL A 118 -3.01 -0.38 -4.21
C VAL A 118 -3.48 -0.14 -2.78
N THR A 119 -4.15 -1.13 -2.19
CA THR A 119 -4.69 -1.02 -0.83
C THR A 119 -4.08 -2.06 0.11
N PRO A 120 -2.92 -1.78 0.75
CA PRO A 120 -2.50 -2.50 1.94
C PRO A 120 -3.53 -2.42 3.07
N HIS A 121 -3.74 -3.56 3.71
CA HIS A 121 -4.44 -3.74 4.98
C HIS A 121 -3.43 -4.16 6.04
N LEU A 122 -3.60 -3.71 7.28
CA LEU A 122 -2.81 -4.17 8.41
C LEU A 122 -3.39 -5.48 8.95
N ASP A 123 -2.67 -6.58 8.69
CA ASP A 123 -3.03 -7.95 9.03
C ASP A 123 -2.08 -8.46 10.13
N GLY A 124 -2.57 -8.43 11.38
CA GLY A 124 -1.70 -8.51 12.55
C GLY A 124 -0.74 -7.31 12.61
N ASP A 125 0.55 -7.56 12.72
CA ASP A 125 1.61 -6.54 12.67
C ASP A 125 2.15 -6.28 11.24
N ALA A 126 1.59 -6.92 10.21
CA ALA A 126 2.10 -6.89 8.84
C ALA A 126 1.16 -6.18 7.86
N TRP A 127 1.68 -5.18 7.14
CA TRP A 127 0.97 -4.58 6.01
C TRP A 127 1.00 -5.52 4.80
N ARG A 128 -0.16 -5.92 4.30
CA ARG A 128 -0.34 -6.86 3.18
C ARG A 128 -1.34 -6.32 2.16
N VAL A 129 -1.09 -6.48 0.86
CA VAL A 129 -2.01 -5.97 -0.18
C VAL A 129 -3.35 -6.72 -0.14
N SER A 130 -4.43 -5.98 0.09
CA SER A 130 -5.82 -6.49 0.13
C SER A 130 -6.61 -6.25 -1.16
N GLY A 131 -6.15 -5.32 -2.00
CA GLY A 131 -6.77 -5.02 -3.28
C GLY A 131 -5.87 -4.19 -4.20
N TYR A 132 -6.07 -4.36 -5.50
CA TYR A 132 -5.36 -3.65 -6.57
C TYR A 132 -6.32 -3.30 -7.71
N TYR A 133 -6.15 -2.12 -8.29
CA TYR A 133 -6.92 -1.64 -9.44
C TYR A 133 -6.05 -0.76 -10.35
N VAL A 134 -6.31 -0.76 -11.66
CA VAL A 134 -5.61 0.07 -12.64
C VAL A 134 -6.55 0.55 -13.75
N GLN A 135 -6.33 1.80 -14.20
CA GLN A 135 -7.06 2.49 -15.27
C GLN A 135 -6.15 3.44 -16.06
#